data_AF-A0A2V6VX13-F1
#
_entry.id   AF-A0A2V6VX13-F1
#
_cell.length_a   1.000
_cell.length_b   1.000
_cell.length_c   1.000
_cell.angle_alpha   90.00
_cell.angle_beta   90.00
_cell.angle_gamma   90.00
#
_symmetry.space_group_name_H-M   'P 1'
#
loop_
_entity.id
_entity.type
_entity.pdbx_description
1 polymer ?
#
loop_
_entity_poly.entity_id
_entity_poly.type
_entity_poly.pdbx_seq_one_letter_code
_entity_poly.pdbx_strand_id
1 'polypeptide(L)'
;MWQARRASIRCKTARSSMARALRFAASMTSTPSAAHVSPAPTPISSQTASYHGAVSEFKRRLIESTLDQARGNRTHAARALGLQRTYLLRLIRDLGVAAPPPPPRRRRSAA
;
A
#
# COMPACT_ATOMS: atom_id res chain seq x y z
N MET A 1 -11.48 -31.46 9.88
CA MET A 1 -11.69 -31.83 8.47
C MET A 1 -11.26 -30.69 7.54
N TRP A 2 -9.94 -30.48 7.42
CA TRP A 2 -9.34 -29.57 6.44
C TRP A 2 -9.02 -30.40 5.19
N GLN A 3 -9.83 -30.27 4.13
CA GLN A 3 -9.59 -31.02 2.91
C GLN A 3 -8.34 -30.51 2.17
N ALA A 4 -7.49 -31.47 1.86
CA ALA A 4 -6.37 -31.39 0.96
C ALA A 4 -6.75 -30.79 -0.40
N ARG A 5 -5.88 -29.94 -0.93
CA ARG A 5 -5.66 -29.79 -2.38
C ARG A 5 -4.21 -29.40 -2.62
N ARG A 6 -3.42 -30.42 -2.97
CA ARG A 6 -2.17 -30.29 -3.71
C ARG A 6 -2.46 -29.54 -5.02
N ALA A 7 -1.68 -28.51 -5.31
CA ALA A 7 -1.44 -28.07 -6.68
C ALA A 7 -0.08 -27.38 -6.71
N SER A 8 0.91 -28.12 -7.19
CA SER A 8 2.22 -27.62 -7.60
C SER A 8 2.01 -26.51 -8.63
N ILE A 9 2.10 -25.25 -8.21
CA ILE A 9 2.18 -24.12 -9.14
C ILE A 9 3.65 -23.82 -9.30
N ARG A 10 4.21 -24.53 -10.29
CA ARG A 10 5.46 -24.25 -10.99
C ARG A 10 5.70 -22.73 -11.03
N CYS A 11 6.64 -22.24 -10.22
CA CYS A 11 7.12 -20.85 -10.27
C CYS A 11 7.81 -20.62 -11.62
N LYS A 12 7.03 -20.24 -12.63
CA LYS A 12 7.56 -19.64 -13.85
C LYS A 12 7.96 -18.21 -13.52
N THR A 13 9.25 -18.02 -13.32
CA THR A 13 9.95 -16.75 -13.35
C THR A 13 9.48 -15.91 -14.54
N ALA A 14 8.72 -14.86 -14.27
CA ALA A 14 8.46 -13.80 -15.23
C ALA A 14 9.23 -12.57 -14.75
N ARG A 15 10.49 -12.54 -15.16
CA ARG A 15 11.34 -11.36 -15.18
C ARG A 15 10.79 -10.45 -16.28
N SER A 16 10.14 -9.35 -15.93
CA SER A 16 10.00 -8.17 -16.82
C SER A 16 9.49 -6.98 -15.99
N SER A 17 10.37 -6.01 -15.74
CA SER A 17 10.44 -4.74 -16.49
C SER A 17 9.35 -3.78 -16.00
N MET A 18 9.65 -2.62 -15.41
CA MET A 18 10.38 -1.54 -16.05
C MET A 18 10.96 -0.61 -14.99
N ALA A 19 12.26 -0.36 -15.11
CA ALA A 19 12.87 0.86 -14.64
C ALA A 19 12.18 2.05 -15.32
N ARG A 20 11.77 3.06 -14.56
CA ARG A 20 11.54 4.40 -15.10
C ARG A 20 12.52 5.36 -14.45
N ALA A 21 13.66 5.43 -15.15
CA ALA A 21 14.58 6.53 -15.31
C ALA A 21 14.46 7.71 -14.32
N LEU A 22 15.54 7.89 -13.56
CA LEU A 22 16.03 9.21 -13.19
C LEU A 22 16.01 10.15 -14.40
N ARG A 23 15.63 11.41 -14.17
CA ARG A 23 16.43 12.62 -14.45
C ARG A 23 15.51 13.85 -14.44
N PHE A 24 15.75 14.75 -13.49
CA PHE A 24 16.13 16.11 -13.86
C PHE A 24 17.00 16.69 -12.75
N ALA A 25 18.30 16.68 -12.99
CA ALA A 25 19.26 17.49 -12.25
C ALA A 25 19.34 18.86 -12.93
N ALA A 26 19.72 19.84 -12.12
CA ALA A 26 20.05 21.24 -12.44
C ALA A 26 18.86 22.20 -12.58
N SER A 27 18.75 23.12 -11.62
CA SER A 27 19.16 24.50 -11.88
C SER A 27 18.96 25.42 -10.66
N MET A 28 20.08 25.89 -10.14
CA MET A 28 20.34 27.28 -9.72
C MET A 28 19.80 27.79 -8.38
N THR A 29 20.77 28.09 -7.53
CA THR A 29 20.77 29.07 -6.44
C THR A 29 19.78 30.20 -6.63
N SER A 30 18.86 30.32 -5.67
CA SER A 30 18.26 31.61 -5.32
C SER A 30 17.96 31.61 -3.82
N THR A 31 18.76 32.38 -3.10
CA THR A 31 18.57 32.77 -1.71
C THR A 31 17.62 33.97 -1.65
N PRO A 32 16.49 33.85 -0.94
CA PRO A 32 15.96 34.96 -0.16
C PRO A 32 15.91 34.53 1.31
N SER A 33 16.75 35.09 2.18
CA SER A 33 16.53 36.36 2.89
C SER A 33 15.25 36.39 3.72
N ALA A 34 15.46 36.10 5.01
CA ALA A 34 14.82 36.71 6.18
C ALA A 34 13.29 36.90 6.16
N ALA A 35 12.60 35.89 6.68
CA ALA A 35 11.51 36.09 7.63
C ALA A 35 11.43 34.84 8.51
N HIS A 36 12.20 34.82 9.60
CA HIS A 36 12.04 33.82 10.67
C HIS A 36 10.75 34.13 11.41
N VAL A 37 9.60 33.82 10.78
CA VAL A 37 8.33 33.68 11.48
C VAL A 37 8.50 32.44 12.32
N SER A 38 8.83 32.64 13.60
CA SER A 38 8.83 31.58 14.60
C SER A 38 7.45 30.94 14.57
N PRO A 39 7.27 29.72 14.05
CA PRO A 39 5.99 29.06 14.19
C PRO A 39 5.89 28.72 15.66
N ALA A 40 4.93 29.36 16.35
CA ALA A 40 4.51 28.92 17.68
C ALA A 40 4.42 27.39 17.63
N PRO A 41 5.02 26.66 18.60
CA PRO A 41 4.88 25.22 18.64
C PRO A 41 3.40 24.94 18.85
N THR A 42 2.68 24.71 17.75
CA THR A 42 1.39 24.06 17.81
C THR A 42 1.61 22.83 18.66
N PRO A 43 0.78 22.59 19.70
CA PRO A 43 0.91 21.38 20.47
C PRO A 43 0.67 20.25 19.49
N ILE A 44 1.77 19.67 19.01
CA ILE A 44 1.79 18.36 18.40
C ILE A 44 1.28 17.50 19.54
N SER A 45 -0.04 17.30 19.53
CA SER A 45 -0.75 16.45 20.46
C SER A 45 -0.22 15.06 20.14
N SER A 46 0.94 14.80 20.72
CA SER A 46 1.65 13.56 20.80
C SER A 46 0.82 12.73 21.75
N GLN A 47 -0.39 12.39 21.28
CA GLN A 47 -1.05 11.17 21.65
C GLN A 47 0.04 10.13 21.47
N THR A 48 0.62 9.72 22.58
CA THR A 48 1.71 8.77 22.64
C THR A 48 1.21 7.57 21.87
N ALA A 49 1.64 7.45 20.61
CA ALA A 49 1.15 6.41 19.74
C ALA A 49 1.64 5.13 20.39
N SER A 50 0.72 4.45 21.09
CA SER A 50 1.00 3.14 21.68
C SER A 50 1.63 2.30 20.60
N TYR A 51 2.59 1.44 20.96
CA TYR A 51 3.26 0.57 20.00
C TYR A 51 2.26 -0.09 19.03
N HIS A 52 1.12 -0.56 19.54
CA HIS A 52 0.05 -1.12 18.74
C HIS A 52 -0.58 -0.12 17.77
N GLY A 53 -0.76 1.13 18.18
CA GLY A 53 -1.23 2.23 17.32
C GLY A 53 -0.25 2.52 16.19
N ALA A 54 1.04 2.70 16.52
CA ALA A 54 2.08 2.96 15.52
C ALA A 54 2.21 1.80 14.51
N VAL A 55 2.17 0.55 14.98
CA VAL A 55 2.20 -0.64 14.11
C VAL A 55 0.94 -0.73 13.24
N SER A 56 -0.23 -0.41 13.80
CA SER A 56 -1.49 -0.46 13.03
C SER A 56 -1.52 0.60 11.93
N GLU A 57 -0.99 1.78 12.22
CA GLU A 57 -0.85 2.90 11.29
C GLU A 57 0.11 2.53 10.14
N PHE A 58 1.28 1.97 10.47
CA PHE A 58 2.23 1.48 9.48
C PHE A 58 1.60 0.40 8.57
N LYS A 59 0.95 -0.60 9.17
CA LYS A 59 0.26 -1.66 8.42
C LYS A 59 -0.80 -1.08 7.48
N ARG A 60 -1.56 -0.09 7.94
CA ARG A 60 -2.59 0.58 7.15
C ARG A 60 -1.96 1.24 5.91
N ARG A 61 -0.95 2.10 6.09
CA ARG A 61 -0.25 2.77 4.97
C ARG A 61 0.37 1.77 3.98
N LEU A 62 0.97 0.70 4.50
CA LEU A 62 1.56 -0.35 3.66
C LEU A 62 0.49 -1.05 2.80
N ILE A 63 -0.66 -1.38 3.39
CA ILE A 63 -1.75 -2.02 2.64
C ILE A 63 -2.36 -1.04 1.62
N GLU A 64 -2.56 0.22 1.98
CA GLU A 64 -3.08 1.27 1.08
C GLU A 64 -2.20 1.43 -0.16
N SER A 65 -0.90 1.66 0.02
CA SER A 65 0.06 1.80 -1.08
C SER A 65 0.14 0.55 -1.97
N THR A 66 0.10 -0.64 -1.37
CA THR A 66 0.13 -1.90 -2.14
C THR A 66 -1.17 -2.11 -2.93
N LEU A 67 -2.32 -1.73 -2.38
CA LEU A 67 -3.59 -1.78 -3.09
C LEU A 67 -3.63 -0.80 -4.26
N ASP A 68 -3.07 0.39 -4.10
CA ASP A 68 -2.95 1.39 -5.15
C ASP A 68 -2.06 0.89 -6.30
N GLN A 69 -0.86 0.37 -5.97
CA GLN A 69 0.04 -0.26 -6.94
C GLN A 69 -0.61 -1.46 -7.67
N ALA A 70 -1.43 -2.23 -6.96
CA ALA A 70 -2.18 -3.35 -7.52
C ALA A 70 -3.48 -2.93 -8.24
N ARG A 71 -3.77 -1.63 -8.36
CA ARG A 71 -5.00 -1.07 -8.96
C ARG A 71 -6.28 -1.69 -8.36
N GLY A 72 -6.29 -1.86 -7.03
CA GLY A 72 -7.40 -2.47 -6.29
C GLY A 72 -7.52 -4.00 -6.44
N ASN A 73 -6.61 -4.67 -7.17
CA ASN A 73 -6.60 -6.13 -7.27
C ASN A 73 -6.08 -6.75 -5.97
N ARG A 74 -7.01 -7.06 -5.05
CA ARG A 74 -6.72 -7.62 -3.72
C ARG A 74 -5.95 -8.94 -3.76
N THR A 75 -6.15 -9.76 -4.79
CA THR A 75 -5.39 -11.03 -4.93
C THR A 75 -3.94 -10.75 -5.30
N HIS A 76 -3.70 -9.77 -6.16
CA HIS A 76 -2.35 -9.34 -6.53
C HIS A 76 -1.65 -8.65 -5.35
N ALA A 77 -2.34 -7.75 -4.64
CA ALA A 77 -1.81 -7.09 -3.44
C ALA A 77 -1.42 -8.11 -2.34
N ALA A 78 -2.26 -9.11 -2.10
CA ALA A 78 -1.93 -10.17 -1.12
C ALA A 78 -0.66 -10.93 -1.50
N ARG A 79 -0.49 -11.27 -2.78
CA ARG A 79 0.72 -11.93 -3.29
C ARG A 79 1.95 -11.05 -3.17
N ALA A 80 1.84 -9.75 -3.46
CA ALA A 80 2.93 -8.78 -3.33
C ALA A 80 3.40 -8.64 -1.87
N LEU A 81 2.47 -8.70 -0.92
CA LEU A 81 2.77 -8.68 0.53
C LEU A 81 3.20 -10.05 1.09
N GLY A 82 3.15 -11.13 0.31
CA GLY A 82 3.42 -12.48 0.80
C GLY A 82 2.36 -13.02 1.78
N LEU A 83 1.15 -12.47 1.76
CA LEU A 83 0.06 -12.83 2.66
C LEU A 83 -0.99 -13.70 1.98
N GLN A 84 -1.68 -14.52 2.77
CA GLN A 84 -2.90 -15.16 2.29
C GLN A 84 -3.99 -14.09 2.04
N ARG A 85 -4.70 -14.20 0.91
CA ARG A 85 -5.78 -13.27 0.54
C ARG A 85 -6.84 -13.09 1.64
N THR A 86 -7.21 -14.16 2.32
CA THR A 86 -8.18 -14.12 3.43
C THR A 86 -7.69 -13.28 4.60
N TYR A 87 -6.40 -13.36 4.91
CA TYR A 87 -5.79 -12.57 5.96
C TYR A 87 -5.73 -11.08 5.59
N LEU A 88 -5.36 -10.76 4.36
CA LEU A 88 -5.42 -9.38 3.86
C LEU A 88 -6.82 -8.77 3.99
N LEU A 89 -7.86 -9.54 3.66
CA LEU A 89 -9.25 -9.08 3.79
C LEU A 89 -9.67 -8.85 5.25
N ARG A 90 -9.13 -9.62 6.20
CA ARG A 90 -9.32 -9.34 7.63
C ARG A 90 -8.63 -8.03 8.02
N LEU A 91 -7.35 -7.88 7.67
CA LEU A 91 -6.60 -6.65 7.96
C LEU A 91 -7.26 -5.39 7.40
N ILE A 92 -7.82 -5.43 6.18
CA ILE A 92 -8.51 -4.28 5.59
C ILE A 92 -9.74 -3.88 6.43
N ARG A 93 -10.48 -4.84 6.98
CA ARG A 93 -11.65 -4.60 7.83
C ARG A 93 -11.24 -4.08 9.20
N ASP A 94 -10.25 -4.76 9.80
CA ASP A 94 -9.80 -4.48 11.17
C ASP A 94 -9.08 -3.12 11.27
N LEU A 95 -8.35 -2.72 10.22
CA LEU A 95 -7.59 -1.47 10.17
C LEU A 95 -8.34 -0.31 9.50
N GLY A 96 -9.56 -0.53 9.00
CA GLY A 96 -10.35 0.51 8.32
C GLY A 96 -9.68 1.09 7.06
N VAL A 97 -8.91 0.28 6.34
CA VAL A 97 -8.20 0.72 5.13
C VAL A 97 -9.21 1.13 4.06
N ALA A 98 -9.08 2.35 3.53
CA ALA A 98 -9.86 2.83 2.39
C ALA A 98 -9.39 2.13 1.10
N ALA A 99 -9.78 0.87 0.94
CA ALA A 99 -9.48 0.12 -0.27
C ALA A 99 -10.27 0.73 -1.43
N PRO A 100 -9.63 1.17 -2.54
CA PRO A 100 -10.35 1.63 -3.71
C PRO A 100 -11.35 0.54 -4.16
N PRO A 101 -12.57 0.93 -4.59
CA PRO A 101 -13.62 -0.02 -4.93
C PRO A 101 -13.08 -1.02 -5.96
N PRO A 102 -13.29 -2.34 -5.76
CA PRO A 102 -12.75 -3.33 -6.67
C PRO A 102 -13.33 -3.09 -8.06
N PRO A 103 -12.52 -3.20 -9.13
CA PRO A 103 -13.02 -2.98 -10.50
C PRO A 103 -14.22 -3.88 -10.75
N PRO A 104 -15.27 -3.39 -11.44
CA PRO A 104 -16.48 -4.16 -11.68
C PRO A 104 -16.09 -5.47 -12.35
N ARG A 105 -16.43 -6.59 -11.71
CA ARG A 105 -16.21 -7.91 -12.29
C ARG A 105 -17.09 -7.96 -13.53
N ARG A 106 -16.48 -7.86 -14.71
CA ARG A 106 -17.15 -7.98 -16.01
C ARG A 106 -17.99 -9.25 -15.93
N ARG A 107 -19.29 -9.11 -15.67
CA ARG A 107 -20.24 -10.22 -15.57
C ARG A 107 -20.08 -10.92 -16.90
N ARG A 108 -19.55 -12.13 -16.89
CA ARG A 108 -19.35 -12.92 -18.09
C ARG A 108 -20.76 -13.17 -18.61
N SER A 109 -21.17 -12.40 -19.61
CA SER A 109 -22.48 -12.53 -20.24
C SER A 109 -22.60 -13.98 -20.67
N ALA A 110 -23.59 -14.67 -20.10
CA ALA A 110 -23.98 -15.98 -20.57
C ALA A 110 -24.49 -15.78 -22.01
N ALA A 111 -23.85 -16.48 -22.95
CA ALA A 111 -24.34 -16.71 -24.30
C ALA A 111 -24.77 -18.18 -24.35
#